data_AF-Q8FND5-F1
#
_entry.id   AF-Q8FND5-F1
#
_cell.length_a   1.000
_cell.length_b   1.000
_cell.length_c   1.000
_cell.angle_alpha   90.00
_cell.angle_beta   90.00
_cell.angle_gamma   90.00
#
_symmetry.space_group_name_H-M   'P 1'
#
loop_
_entity.id
_entity.type
_entity.pdbx_description
1 polymer ?
#
loop_
_entity_poly.entity_id
_entity_poly.type
_entity_poly.pdbx_seq_one_letter_code
_entity_poly.pdbx_strand_id
1 'polypeptide(L)'
;MHRTGPILLAAAALLTGCSPGSSTPATDPSPAPAAATSPAESPTPTDSGIFASQFHPCEVFTEEQFAAAGLGKRLIAAEDPASRVKSCGFAHQRTDVYEGSFLIATDTMDKWKILERELEPVDSAESEVEGIYTHQMPTEAQGCSAALDFEWGRFSVDYRELGEIADQEFLCSVSVAILESLIIQSGGKYGT
;
A
#
# COMPACT_ATOMS: atom_id res chain seq x y z
N MET A 1 -23.77 -37.56 -34.11
CA MET A 1 -25.15 -37.16 -33.78
C MET A 1 -25.13 -35.69 -33.41
N HIS A 2 -25.93 -34.88 -34.10
CA HIS A 2 -26.07 -33.42 -33.92
C HIS A 2 -26.76 -33.05 -32.61
N ARG A 3 -26.44 -31.87 -32.05
CA ARG A 3 -27.39 -30.74 -32.03
C ARG A 3 -26.72 -29.42 -31.61
N THR A 4 -26.57 -28.57 -32.61
CA THR A 4 -26.44 -27.11 -32.59
C THR A 4 -27.73 -26.43 -32.12
N GLY A 5 -27.60 -25.22 -31.57
CA GLY A 5 -28.72 -24.26 -31.48
C GLY A 5 -28.32 -22.91 -30.88
N PRO A 6 -28.10 -21.86 -31.69
CA PRO A 6 -28.04 -20.47 -31.25
C PRO A 6 -29.40 -19.78 -31.40
N ILE A 7 -29.65 -18.72 -30.61
CA ILE A 7 -30.79 -17.80 -30.85
C ILE A 7 -30.25 -16.37 -31.01
N LEU A 8 -30.49 -15.85 -32.21
CA LEU A 8 -30.39 -14.46 -32.69
C LEU A 8 -31.75 -13.77 -32.52
N LEU A 9 -31.76 -12.44 -32.32
CA LEU A 9 -32.76 -11.42 -32.78
C LEU A 9 -32.43 -10.11 -32.01
N ALA A 10 -31.89 -9.01 -32.54
CA ALA A 10 -32.02 -8.20 -33.78
C ALA A 10 -33.16 -7.15 -33.78
N ALA A 11 -32.81 -5.98 -34.35
CA ALA A 11 -33.57 -4.75 -34.68
C ALA A 11 -33.71 -3.71 -33.54
N ALA A 12 -33.10 -2.52 -33.54
CA ALA A 12 -32.93 -1.42 -34.52
C ALA A 12 -34.20 -0.56 -34.75
N ALA A 13 -34.14 0.74 -34.43
CA ALA A 13 -34.53 1.84 -35.33
C ALA A 13 -34.34 3.24 -34.68
N LEU A 14 -33.90 4.16 -35.54
CA LEU A 14 -33.58 5.59 -35.42
C LEU A 14 -34.80 6.49 -35.11
N LEU A 15 -34.55 7.79 -34.79
CA LEU A 15 -35.20 9.03 -35.30
C LEU A 15 -34.73 10.25 -34.43
N THR A 16 -33.79 11.09 -34.88
CA THR A 16 -33.96 12.43 -35.52
C THR A 16 -34.75 13.50 -34.74
N GLY A 17 -34.18 14.71 -34.58
CA GLY A 17 -34.98 15.96 -34.46
C GLY A 17 -34.32 17.11 -33.68
N CYS A 18 -34.14 18.28 -34.33
CA CYS A 18 -33.46 19.50 -33.85
C CYS A 18 -34.39 20.54 -33.17
N SER A 19 -33.84 21.29 -32.19
CA SER A 19 -33.93 22.75 -31.87
C SER A 19 -35.28 23.51 -31.86
N PRO A 20 -35.34 24.79 -31.38
CA PRO A 20 -34.63 25.49 -30.29
C PRO A 20 -35.60 26.31 -29.37
N GLY A 21 -35.07 26.92 -28.30
CA GLY A 21 -35.48 28.29 -27.92
C GLY A 21 -36.44 28.50 -26.73
N SER A 22 -35.86 29.02 -25.63
CA SER A 22 -36.32 30.12 -24.75
C SER A 22 -37.79 30.20 -24.29
N SER A 23 -38.01 30.16 -22.97
CA SER A 23 -38.67 31.23 -22.18
C SER A 23 -38.72 30.84 -20.70
N THR A 24 -38.03 31.59 -19.85
CA THR A 24 -38.17 31.60 -18.39
C THR A 24 -39.57 32.08 -18.00
N PRO A 25 -40.12 31.61 -16.86
CA PRO A 25 -40.22 32.54 -15.73
C PRO A 25 -39.84 31.92 -14.39
N ALA A 26 -39.29 32.78 -13.53
CA ALA A 26 -38.80 32.52 -12.19
C ALA A 26 -39.90 32.10 -11.20
N THR A 27 -39.55 31.23 -10.24
CA THR A 27 -40.00 31.28 -8.83
C THR A 27 -39.00 30.48 -7.96
N ASP A 28 -38.76 31.02 -6.77
CA ASP A 28 -37.67 30.87 -5.78
C ASP A 28 -37.66 29.54 -4.97
N PRO A 29 -36.76 29.29 -3.99
CA PRO A 29 -35.93 28.09 -3.89
C PRO A 29 -36.46 27.07 -2.85
N SER A 30 -36.18 25.79 -3.06
CA SER A 30 -36.42 24.73 -2.07
C SER A 30 -35.09 24.01 -1.76
N PRO A 31 -34.78 23.70 -0.48
CA PRO A 31 -33.44 23.36 -0.05
C PRO A 31 -33.01 21.95 -0.46
N ALA A 32 -31.70 21.84 -0.69
CA ALA A 32 -30.89 20.72 -1.16
C ALA A 32 -31.29 19.29 -0.73
N PRO A 33 -31.05 18.30 -1.60
CA PRO A 33 -30.44 17.04 -1.20
C PRO A 33 -28.91 17.22 -1.18
N ALA A 34 -28.31 16.77 -0.08
CA ALA A 34 -26.87 16.81 0.18
C ALA A 34 -26.05 16.30 -1.01
N ALA A 35 -24.94 16.99 -1.25
CA ALA A 35 -23.88 16.52 -2.13
C ALA A 35 -23.50 15.08 -1.74
N ALA A 36 -23.57 14.17 -2.69
CA ALA A 36 -22.85 12.92 -2.59
C ALA A 36 -21.37 13.27 -2.68
N THR A 37 -20.74 13.50 -1.53
CA THR A 37 -19.30 13.54 -1.40
C THR A 37 -18.80 12.15 -1.79
N SER A 38 -18.24 12.01 -3.00
CA SER A 38 -17.39 10.87 -3.33
C SER A 38 -16.36 10.70 -2.21
N PRO A 39 -15.97 9.47 -1.83
CA PRO A 39 -14.85 9.27 -0.94
C PRO A 39 -13.67 10.09 -1.47
N ALA A 40 -13.13 10.97 -0.64
CA ALA A 40 -11.93 11.69 -0.96
C ALA A 40 -10.86 10.63 -1.26
N GLU A 41 -10.37 10.66 -2.50
CA GLU A 41 -9.16 9.96 -2.90
C GLU A 41 -8.07 10.44 -1.95
N SER A 42 -7.54 9.52 -1.13
CA SER A 42 -6.51 9.83 -0.15
C SER A 42 -5.36 10.57 -0.83
N PRO A 43 -4.93 11.72 -0.31
CA PRO A 43 -3.89 12.51 -0.94
C PRO A 43 -2.60 11.69 -1.05
N THR A 44 -2.15 11.48 -2.29
CA THR A 44 -0.87 10.83 -2.59
C THR A 44 0.28 11.76 -2.18
N PRO A 45 1.31 11.29 -1.47
CA PRO A 45 2.44 12.13 -1.09
C PRO A 45 3.07 12.78 -2.33
N THR A 46 3.11 14.12 -2.38
CA THR A 46 3.80 14.84 -3.46
C THR A 46 5.29 14.89 -3.14
N ASP A 47 6.05 13.93 -3.67
CA ASP A 47 7.44 13.66 -3.29
C ASP A 47 8.48 14.65 -3.86
N SER A 48 9.37 15.12 -2.98
CA SER A 48 10.72 15.57 -3.35
C SER A 48 11.74 14.73 -2.58
N GLY A 49 12.45 13.81 -3.24
CA GLY A 49 13.47 12.96 -2.59
C GLY A 49 13.61 11.57 -3.22
N ILE A 50 14.18 10.61 -2.47
CA ILE A 50 14.37 9.21 -2.90
C ILE A 50 13.05 8.50 -3.24
N PHE A 51 11.94 9.00 -2.73
CA PHE A 51 10.60 8.44 -2.88
C PHE A 51 9.92 8.83 -4.20
N ALA A 52 10.48 9.75 -4.98
CA ALA A 52 9.90 10.15 -6.29
C ALA A 52 9.81 8.99 -7.31
N SER A 53 10.46 7.86 -7.05
CA SER A 53 10.36 6.64 -7.86
C SER A 53 10.69 5.39 -7.05
N GLN A 54 10.27 4.22 -7.53
CA GLN A 54 10.62 2.94 -6.92
C GLN A 54 12.15 2.74 -6.85
N PHE A 55 12.69 2.51 -5.67
CA PHE A 55 14.14 2.41 -5.41
C PHE A 55 14.55 1.07 -4.77
N HIS A 56 15.83 0.72 -4.85
CA HIS A 56 16.34 -0.47 -4.16
C HIS A 56 16.80 -0.12 -2.74
N PRO A 57 16.17 -0.64 -1.66
CA PRO A 57 16.52 -0.21 -0.31
C PRO A 57 17.99 -0.45 0.04
N CYS A 58 18.58 -1.57 -0.39
CA CYS A 58 20.00 -1.88 -0.17
C CYS A 58 20.98 -0.90 -0.84
N GLU A 59 20.54 -0.13 -1.85
CA GLU A 59 21.38 0.85 -2.59
C GLU A 59 21.21 2.27 -2.07
N VAL A 60 20.03 2.59 -1.52
CA VAL A 60 19.68 3.94 -1.07
C VAL A 60 20.01 4.16 0.40
N PHE A 61 19.80 3.16 1.26
CA PHE A 61 20.04 3.26 2.69
C PHE A 61 21.41 2.71 3.07
N THR A 62 22.09 3.39 3.99
CA THR A 62 23.35 2.90 4.55
C THR A 62 23.12 1.85 5.65
N GLU A 63 24.15 1.07 5.95
CA GLU A 63 24.11 0.11 7.08
C GLU A 63 23.83 0.81 8.41
N GLU A 64 24.35 2.03 8.60
CA GLU A 64 24.10 2.82 9.81
C GLU A 64 22.63 3.22 9.92
N GLN A 65 21.96 3.55 8.81
CA GLN A 65 20.54 3.88 8.81
C GLN A 65 19.68 2.66 9.15
N PHE A 66 20.03 1.50 8.59
CA PHE A 66 19.38 0.23 8.93
C PHE A 66 19.59 -0.17 10.40
N ALA A 67 20.82 -0.05 10.90
CA ALA A 67 21.12 -0.33 12.30
C ALA A 67 20.40 0.63 13.25
N ALA A 68 20.30 1.91 12.90
CA ALA A 68 19.54 2.91 13.65
C ALA A 68 18.02 2.63 13.65
N ALA A 69 17.51 1.99 12.58
CA ALA A 69 16.14 1.50 12.53
C ALA A 69 15.92 0.18 13.30
N GLY A 70 16.96 -0.38 13.96
CA GLY A 70 16.85 -1.62 14.73
C GLY A 70 17.04 -2.90 13.92
N LEU A 71 17.48 -2.80 12.67
CA LEU A 71 17.79 -3.97 11.85
C LEU A 71 19.16 -4.55 12.23
N GLY A 72 19.24 -5.89 12.18
CA GLY A 72 20.46 -6.62 12.44
C GLY A 72 21.35 -6.75 11.21
N LYS A 73 22.02 -7.89 11.08
CA LYS A 73 22.86 -8.16 9.91
C LYS A 73 22.01 -8.32 8.66
N ARG A 74 22.44 -7.71 7.56
CA ARG A 74 21.87 -7.96 6.23
C ARG A 74 21.96 -9.45 5.90
N LEU A 75 20.82 -10.02 5.52
CA LEU A 75 20.73 -11.36 4.97
C LEU A 75 21.03 -11.27 3.48
N ILE A 76 21.92 -12.13 2.99
CA ILE A 76 22.18 -12.22 1.56
C ILE A 76 20.93 -12.83 0.93
N ALA A 77 20.08 -12.00 0.34
CA ALA A 77 19.00 -12.48 -0.52
C ALA A 77 19.57 -12.74 -1.92
N ALA A 78 19.25 -13.89 -2.51
CA ALA A 78 19.37 -14.04 -3.95
C ALA A 78 18.28 -13.16 -4.58
N GLU A 79 18.66 -12.04 -5.19
CA GLU A 79 17.73 -11.24 -5.98
C GLU A 79 17.29 -12.04 -7.20
N ASP A 80 15.99 -12.24 -7.37
CA ASP A 80 15.42 -12.69 -8.63
C ASP A 80 15.36 -11.47 -9.57
N PRO A 81 16.17 -11.42 -10.65
CA PRO A 81 16.15 -10.29 -11.57
C PRO A 81 14.81 -10.14 -12.32
N ALA A 82 13.93 -11.16 -12.31
CA ALA A 82 12.57 -11.06 -12.83
C ALA A 82 11.57 -10.47 -11.83
N SER A 83 11.94 -10.36 -10.55
CA SER A 83 11.10 -9.77 -9.52
C SER A 83 10.91 -8.28 -9.75
N ARG A 84 9.66 -7.83 -9.68
CA ARG A 84 9.33 -6.39 -9.65
C ARG A 84 9.46 -5.78 -8.25
N VAL A 85 9.74 -6.62 -7.26
CA VAL A 85 10.00 -6.21 -5.87
C VAL A 85 11.49 -5.96 -5.74
N LYS A 86 11.86 -4.75 -5.32
CA LYS A 86 13.24 -4.40 -4.95
C LYS A 86 13.34 -4.49 -3.44
N SER A 87 14.25 -5.29 -2.90
CA SER A 87 14.19 -5.60 -1.46
C SER A 87 15.53 -5.86 -0.81
N CYS A 88 15.59 -5.64 0.49
CA CYS A 88 16.76 -5.84 1.33
C CYS A 88 16.34 -6.67 2.57
N GLY A 89 16.93 -7.85 2.74
CA GLY A 89 16.62 -8.75 3.85
C GLY A 89 17.55 -8.54 5.04
N PHE A 90 17.03 -8.67 6.26
CA PHE A 90 17.81 -8.52 7.50
C PHE A 90 17.41 -9.55 8.54
N ALA A 91 18.39 -9.95 9.35
CA ALA A 91 18.12 -10.67 10.58
C ALA A 91 17.62 -9.69 11.64
N HIS A 92 16.91 -10.20 12.64
CA HIS A 92 16.67 -9.43 13.86
C HIS A 92 18.00 -9.02 14.52
N GLN A 93 18.08 -7.81 15.06
CA GLN A 93 19.31 -7.32 15.72
C GLN A 93 19.65 -8.14 16.97
N ARG A 94 18.61 -8.60 17.67
CA ARG A 94 18.72 -9.48 18.85
C ARG A 94 18.34 -10.91 18.46
N THR A 95 19.32 -11.71 18.09
CA THR A 95 19.12 -13.13 17.73
C THR A 95 18.93 -14.03 18.94
N ASP A 96 19.11 -13.51 20.16
CA ASP A 96 19.01 -14.23 21.43
C ASP A 96 17.60 -14.25 22.03
N VAL A 97 16.69 -13.40 21.53
CA VAL A 97 15.33 -13.22 22.08
C VAL A 97 14.25 -13.51 21.05
N TYR A 98 14.48 -13.17 19.79
CA TYR A 98 13.50 -13.34 18.72
C TYR A 98 14.20 -13.92 17.49
N GLU A 99 13.75 -15.10 17.05
CA GLU A 99 14.15 -15.66 15.77
C GLU A 99 13.23 -15.09 14.71
N GLY A 100 13.76 -14.26 13.81
CA GLY A 100 12.94 -13.67 12.76
C GLY A 100 13.77 -12.91 11.74
N SER A 101 13.11 -12.52 10.66
CA SER A 101 13.71 -11.75 9.58
C SER A 101 12.80 -10.62 9.16
N PHE A 102 13.47 -9.55 8.69
CA PHE A 102 12.82 -8.40 8.10
C PHE A 102 13.09 -8.39 6.60
N LEU A 103 12.07 -7.98 5.83
CA LEU A 103 12.23 -7.63 4.43
C LEU A 103 11.81 -6.17 4.25
N ILE A 104 12.77 -5.34 3.86
CA ILE A 104 12.54 -3.95 3.51
C ILE A 104 12.36 -3.90 2.01
N ALA A 105 11.21 -3.45 1.50
CA ALA A 105 10.88 -3.60 0.09
C ALA A 105 10.21 -2.37 -0.51
N THR A 106 10.45 -2.16 -1.80
CA THR A 106 9.59 -1.33 -2.64
C THR A 106 8.97 -2.21 -3.73
N ASP A 107 7.67 -2.09 -3.93
CA ASP A 107 6.95 -2.86 -4.94
C ASP A 107 5.81 -2.03 -5.56
N THR A 108 5.04 -2.65 -6.46
CA THR A 108 3.90 -2.01 -7.15
C THR A 108 2.55 -2.36 -6.50
N MET A 109 2.56 -2.99 -5.33
CA MET A 109 1.38 -3.22 -4.51
C MET A 109 1.06 -1.91 -3.79
N ASP A 110 -0.19 -1.47 -3.86
CA ASP A 110 -0.72 -0.37 -3.06
C ASP A 110 -1.78 -0.94 -2.12
N LYS A 111 -2.30 -0.13 -1.19
CA LYS A 111 -3.33 -0.54 -0.23
C LYS A 111 -4.58 -1.12 -0.92
N TRP A 112 -4.93 -0.62 -2.11
CA TRP A 112 -6.03 -1.17 -2.90
C TRP A 112 -5.77 -2.62 -3.34
N LYS A 113 -4.59 -2.91 -3.91
CA LYS A 113 -4.21 -4.28 -4.29
C LYS A 113 -4.07 -5.22 -3.09
N ILE A 114 -3.82 -4.69 -1.90
CA ILE A 114 -3.86 -5.48 -0.65
C ILE A 114 -5.30 -5.86 -0.30
N LEU A 115 -6.24 -4.92 -0.39
CA LEU A 115 -7.68 -5.19 -0.21
C LEU A 115 -8.21 -6.22 -1.22
N GLU A 116 -7.80 -6.14 -2.50
CA GLU A 116 -8.18 -7.12 -3.54
C GLU A 116 -7.71 -8.55 -3.23
N ARG A 117 -6.71 -8.70 -2.37
CA ARG A 117 -6.20 -10.00 -1.91
C ARG A 117 -6.87 -10.48 -0.62
N GLU A 118 -7.97 -9.86 -0.22
CA GLU A 118 -8.74 -10.18 0.98
C GLU A 118 -7.90 -10.04 2.26
N LEU A 119 -6.87 -9.20 2.23
CA LEU A 119 -6.13 -8.78 3.41
C LEU A 119 -6.78 -7.52 3.98
N GLU A 120 -6.73 -7.37 5.30
CA GLU A 120 -7.33 -6.25 6.01
C GLU A 120 -6.24 -5.25 6.39
N PRO A 121 -6.04 -4.16 5.61
CA PRO A 121 -5.12 -3.10 6.00
C PRO A 121 -5.74 -2.24 7.09
N VAL A 122 -4.98 -2.01 8.16
CA VAL A 122 -5.35 -1.19 9.31
C VAL A 122 -4.42 0.01 9.39
N ASP A 123 -4.97 1.21 9.40
CA ASP A 123 -4.19 2.44 9.50
C ASP A 123 -3.50 2.55 10.87
N SER A 124 -2.22 2.93 10.86
CA SER A 124 -1.42 3.07 12.08
C SER A 124 -1.69 4.43 12.72
N ALA A 125 -2.67 4.48 13.62
CA ALA A 125 -3.10 5.72 14.27
C ALA A 125 -2.03 6.37 15.18
N GLU A 126 -1.05 5.59 15.64
CA GLU A 126 0.02 6.05 16.54
C GLU A 126 1.28 6.48 15.79
N SER A 127 1.29 6.39 14.45
CA SER A 127 2.46 6.67 13.63
C SER A 127 2.80 8.16 13.57
N GLU A 128 4.10 8.49 13.66
CA GLU A 128 4.59 9.84 13.39
C GLU A 128 4.55 10.19 11.89
N VAL A 129 4.46 9.17 11.03
CA VAL A 129 4.32 9.30 9.58
C VAL A 129 2.89 8.93 9.18
N GLU A 130 2.12 9.94 8.81
CA GLU A 130 0.75 9.74 8.36
C GLU A 130 0.68 8.84 7.10
N GLY A 131 -0.44 8.14 6.93
CA GLY A 131 -0.65 7.21 5.81
C GLY A 131 0.01 5.83 5.96
N ILE A 132 0.81 5.58 7.00
CA ILE A 132 1.27 4.22 7.29
C ILE A 132 0.09 3.34 7.68
N TYR A 133 0.01 2.17 7.05
CA TYR A 133 -0.93 1.12 7.39
C TYR A 133 -0.19 -0.20 7.60
N THR A 134 -0.87 -1.14 8.24
CA THR A 134 -0.37 -2.48 8.51
C THR A 134 -1.32 -3.53 8.00
N HIS A 135 -0.83 -4.72 7.68
CA HIS A 135 -1.68 -5.88 7.46
C HIS A 135 -0.97 -7.16 7.90
N GLN A 136 -1.75 -8.15 8.33
CA GLN A 136 -1.22 -9.48 8.60
C GLN A 136 -0.71 -10.13 7.31
N MET A 137 0.40 -10.86 7.39
CA MET A 137 0.91 -11.61 6.24
C MET A 137 0.17 -12.95 6.09
N PRO A 138 -0.19 -13.37 4.86
CA PRO A 138 -1.02 -14.57 4.63
C PRO A 138 -0.31 -15.92 4.82
N THR A 139 0.87 -15.95 5.44
CA THR A 139 1.71 -17.15 5.53
C THR A 139 1.51 -17.92 6.83
N GLU A 140 1.92 -19.19 6.87
CA GLU A 140 1.87 -20.02 8.08
C GLU A 140 2.73 -19.48 9.25
N ALA A 141 3.74 -18.66 8.95
CA ALA A 141 4.49 -17.91 9.95
C ALA A 141 3.75 -16.63 10.35
N GLN A 142 3.70 -16.34 11.66
CA GLN A 142 3.20 -15.06 12.16
C GLN A 142 4.07 -13.93 11.61
N GLY A 143 3.41 -12.89 11.09
CA GLY A 143 4.09 -11.78 10.49
C GLY A 143 3.19 -10.58 10.25
N CYS A 144 3.80 -9.42 10.19
CA CYS A 144 3.11 -8.17 9.86
C CYS A 144 3.90 -7.37 8.83
N SER A 145 3.17 -6.84 7.86
CA SER A 145 3.70 -5.85 6.92
C SER A 145 3.22 -4.48 7.35
N ALA A 146 4.14 -3.53 7.51
CA ALA A 146 3.83 -2.10 7.54
C ALA A 146 4.15 -1.51 6.17
N ALA A 147 3.34 -0.58 5.68
CA ALA A 147 3.53 0.01 4.36
C ALA A 147 3.07 1.46 4.30
N LEU A 148 3.69 2.22 3.39
CA LEU A 148 3.28 3.55 2.97
C LEU A 148 3.17 3.57 1.44
N ASP A 149 2.04 4.03 0.94
CA ASP A 149 1.77 4.10 -0.50
C ASP A 149 2.36 5.37 -1.15
N PHE A 150 2.75 5.22 -2.40
CA PHE A 150 3.28 6.25 -3.30
C PHE A 150 2.64 6.09 -4.69
N GLU A 151 2.78 7.08 -5.58
CA GLU A 151 2.23 6.99 -6.94
C GLU A 151 2.71 5.75 -7.73
N TRP A 152 3.93 5.28 -7.43
CA TRP A 152 4.53 4.13 -8.09
C TRP A 152 4.23 2.77 -7.41
N GLY A 153 3.59 2.75 -6.24
CA GLY A 153 3.35 1.54 -5.45
C GLY A 153 3.47 1.77 -3.96
N ARG A 154 4.33 1.03 -3.26
CA ARG A 154 4.55 1.21 -1.81
C ARG A 154 5.98 0.96 -1.37
N PHE A 155 6.33 1.56 -0.24
CA PHE A 155 7.49 1.20 0.58
C PHE A 155 7.02 0.41 1.80
N SER A 156 7.56 -0.78 2.03
CA SER A 156 7.10 -1.67 3.09
C SER A 156 8.22 -2.29 3.92
N VAL A 157 7.84 -2.69 5.14
CA VAL A 157 8.63 -3.50 6.06
C VAL A 157 7.81 -4.71 6.45
N ASP A 158 8.25 -5.88 6.01
CA ASP A 158 7.67 -7.16 6.43
C ASP A 158 8.51 -7.72 7.59
N TYR A 159 7.87 -8.02 8.71
CA TYR A 159 8.46 -8.79 9.80
C TYR A 159 7.87 -10.19 9.82
N ARG A 160 8.73 -11.20 9.76
CA ARG A 160 8.39 -12.62 9.90
C ARG A 160 9.08 -13.18 11.12
N GLU A 161 8.31 -13.73 12.04
CA GLU A 161 8.83 -14.45 13.18
C GLU A 161 8.87 -15.96 12.91
N LEU A 162 9.94 -16.61 13.37
CA LEU A 162 10.19 -18.05 13.25
C LEU A 162 9.98 -18.79 14.60
N GLY A 163 9.84 -18.05 15.70
CA GLY A 163 9.63 -18.57 17.06
C GLY A 163 8.15 -18.69 17.45
N GLU A 164 7.91 -19.20 18.66
CA GLU A 164 6.57 -19.27 19.25
C GLU A 164 6.17 -17.96 19.94
N ILE A 165 5.17 -17.29 19.35
CA ILE A 165 4.24 -16.35 19.97
C ILE A 165 4.80 -14.95 20.25
N ALA A 166 5.09 -14.16 19.22
CA ALA A 166 4.80 -12.73 19.34
C ALA A 166 3.34 -12.46 19.01
N ASP A 167 2.74 -11.54 19.76
CA ASP A 167 1.41 -11.05 19.44
C ASP A 167 1.45 -10.22 18.13
N GLN A 168 0.35 -10.28 17.37
CA GLN A 168 0.27 -9.61 16.06
C GLN A 168 0.48 -8.09 16.17
N GLU A 169 0.01 -7.50 17.27
CA GLU A 169 0.14 -6.06 17.54
C GLU A 169 1.60 -5.66 17.73
N PHE A 170 2.38 -6.47 18.44
CA PHE A 170 3.81 -6.33 18.60
C PHE A 170 4.52 -6.44 17.25
N LEU A 171 4.22 -7.48 16.46
CA LEU A 171 4.83 -7.64 15.13
C LEU A 171 4.57 -6.42 14.24
N CYS A 172 3.35 -5.90 14.25
CA CYS A 172 2.98 -4.71 13.49
C CYS A 172 3.64 -3.44 14.02
N SER A 173 3.66 -3.22 15.34
CA SER A 173 4.30 -2.04 15.93
C SER A 173 5.81 -2.00 15.64
N VAL A 174 6.49 -3.15 15.63
CA VAL A 174 7.90 -3.24 15.24
C VAL A 174 8.09 -2.88 13.75
N SER A 175 7.27 -3.43 12.85
CA SER A 175 7.34 -3.09 11.42
C SER A 175 7.09 -1.60 11.16
N VAL A 176 6.11 -1.01 11.86
CA VAL A 176 5.79 0.42 11.79
C VAL A 176 6.98 1.26 12.24
N ALA A 177 7.55 0.98 13.41
CA ALA A 177 8.68 1.75 13.94
C ALA A 177 9.91 1.72 13.01
N ILE A 178 10.18 0.58 12.38
CA ILE A 178 11.27 0.47 11.38
C ILE A 178 10.96 1.32 10.15
N LEU A 179 9.75 1.21 9.60
CA LEU A 179 9.33 1.95 8.40
C LEU A 179 9.39 3.47 8.64
N GLU A 180 8.83 3.93 9.75
CA GLU A 180 8.87 5.33 10.18
C GLU A 180 10.31 5.83 10.28
N SER A 181 11.17 5.09 10.98
CA SER A 181 12.57 5.46 11.17
C SER A 181 13.27 5.65 9.83
N LEU A 182 13.07 4.75 8.87
CA LEU A 182 13.68 4.86 7.53
C LEU A 182 13.14 6.06 6.74
N ILE A 183 11.84 6.37 6.85
CA ILE A 183 11.22 7.52 6.19
C ILE A 183 11.75 8.83 6.77
N ILE A 184 11.76 8.96 8.10
CA ILE A 184 12.21 10.15 8.82
C ILE A 184 13.70 10.42 8.54
N GLN A 185 14.53 9.37 8.60
CA GLN A 185 15.96 9.47 8.27
C GLN A 185 16.23 9.92 6.83
N SER A 186 15.29 9.66 5.91
CA SER A 186 15.36 10.08 4.50
C SER A 186 14.86 11.51 4.27
N GLY A 187 14.42 12.21 5.33
CA GLY A 187 13.83 13.53 5.23
C GLY A 187 12.36 13.53 4.81
N GLY A 188 11.72 12.36 4.72
CA GLY A 188 10.27 12.26 4.57
C GLY A 188 9.59 12.69 5.87
N LYS A 189 8.57 13.55 5.79
CA LYS A 189 7.90 14.08 6.99
C LYS A 189 6.38 13.96 7.00
N TYR A 190 5.75 13.44 5.95
CA TYR A 190 4.29 13.49 5.83
C TYR A 190 3.80 12.34 4.94
N GLY A 191 2.84 11.55 5.43
CA GLY A 191 1.62 11.34 4.64
C GLY A 191 0.61 12.41 5.03
N THR A 192 -0.55 12.39 4.41
CA THR A 192 -1.72 13.24 4.68
C THR A 192 -2.97 12.38 4.58
#